data_AF-A0A1J6KPL5-F1
#
_entry.id   AF-A0A1J6KPL5-F1
#
_cell.length_a   1.000
_cell.length_b   1.000
_cell.length_c   1.000
_cell.angle_alpha   90.00
_cell.angle_beta   90.00
_cell.angle_gamma   90.00
#
_symmetry.space_group_name_H-M   'P 1'
#
loop_
_entity.id
_entity.type
_entity.pdbx_description
1 polymer ?
#
loop_
_entity_poly.entity_id
_entity_poly.type
_entity_poly.pdbx_seq_one_letter_code
_entity_poly.pdbx_strand_id
1 'polypeptide(L)'
;MLHLKLDHFWTIPNHVAVKIALDLKKLLVDNSLLDVSQADLEANLFKLMERRGFGEEYIKRYKMITRFYHQRVPLVILVCGTACVGKSTIATQLAQRLNLPNVLQTEMVYELLRTSTDAPLTSPPVWARDFSSSEELITEFCRECRIIWKGLAGDLRKAMKDGKPIIIEVLITPNYAL
;
A
#
# COMPACT_ATOMS: atom_id res chain seq x y z
N MET A 1 13.62 -8.11 -14.85
CA MET A 1 12.87 -7.11 -14.06
C MET A 1 11.39 -7.48 -13.81
N LEU A 2 10.75 -8.32 -14.66
CA LEU A 2 9.42 -8.89 -14.39
C LEU A 2 9.39 -9.96 -13.28
N HIS A 3 10.52 -10.62 -13.02
CA HIS A 3 10.63 -11.76 -12.11
C HIS A 3 10.38 -11.45 -10.63
N LEU A 4 10.50 -10.19 -10.19
CA LEU A 4 10.37 -9.80 -8.77
C LEU A 4 9.02 -9.16 -8.41
N LYS A 5 8.15 -8.87 -9.39
CA LYS A 5 6.83 -8.24 -9.14
C LYS A 5 5.66 -9.21 -9.13
N LEU A 6 5.87 -10.44 -9.61
CA LEU A 6 4.83 -11.47 -9.75
C LEU A 6 4.67 -12.36 -8.49
N ASP A 7 5.75 -12.56 -7.73
CA ASP A 7 5.80 -13.55 -6.63
C ASP A 7 4.93 -13.20 -5.43
N HIS A 8 4.56 -11.94 -5.23
CA HIS A 8 3.79 -11.51 -4.04
C HIS A 8 2.29 -11.42 -4.23
N PHE A 9 1.82 -11.37 -5.46
CA PHE A 9 0.39 -11.27 -5.74
C PHE A 9 -0.21 -12.58 -6.27
N TRP A 10 0.64 -13.44 -6.83
CA TRP A 10 0.22 -14.74 -7.30
C TRP A 10 0.48 -15.76 -6.21
N THR A 11 -0.56 -16.30 -5.58
CA THR A 11 -0.47 -17.48 -4.70
C THR A 11 -0.15 -18.76 -5.49
N ILE A 12 0.80 -18.71 -6.44
CA ILE A 12 1.33 -19.86 -7.17
C ILE A 12 2.69 -20.17 -6.56
N PRO A 13 2.96 -21.44 -6.22
CA PRO A 13 4.29 -21.85 -5.79
C PRO A 13 5.35 -21.54 -6.85
N ASN A 14 6.51 -21.02 -6.44
CA ASN A 14 7.61 -20.62 -7.35
C ASN A 14 8.00 -21.71 -8.36
N HIS A 15 8.04 -22.98 -7.94
CA HIS A 15 8.38 -24.09 -8.84
C HIS A 15 7.38 -24.25 -10.00
N VAL A 16 6.11 -23.90 -9.78
CA VAL A 16 5.07 -23.96 -10.81
C VAL A 16 5.15 -22.73 -11.72
N ALA A 17 5.39 -21.54 -11.17
CA ALA A 17 5.57 -20.32 -11.96
C ALA A 17 6.75 -20.46 -12.95
N VAL A 18 7.89 -21.00 -12.49
CA VAL A 18 9.05 -21.26 -13.37
C VAL A 18 8.71 -22.28 -14.45
N LYS A 19 7.97 -23.34 -14.11
CA LYS A 19 7.57 -24.36 -15.09
C LYS A 19 6.61 -23.80 -16.15
N ILE A 20 5.68 -22.93 -15.75
CA ILE A 20 4.78 -22.21 -16.67
C ILE A 20 5.58 -21.29 -17.60
N ALA A 21 6.55 -20.55 -17.07
CA ALA A 21 7.39 -19.66 -17.89
C ALA A 21 8.25 -20.43 -18.90
N LEU A 22 8.80 -21.59 -18.51
CA LEU A 22 9.55 -22.47 -19.41
C LEU A 22 8.66 -23.05 -20.52
N ASP A 23 7.46 -23.52 -20.16
CA ASP A 23 6.52 -24.05 -21.14
C ASP A 23 6.02 -22.97 -22.10
N LEU A 24 5.77 -21.75 -21.61
CA LEU A 24 5.41 -20.61 -22.45
C LEU A 24 6.54 -20.29 -23.43
N LYS A 25 7.78 -20.22 -22.94
CA LYS A 25 8.96 -20.00 -23.81
C LYS A 25 9.08 -21.08 -24.87
N LYS A 26 8.93 -22.35 -24.48
CA LYS A 26 8.98 -23.48 -25.42
C LYS A 26 7.92 -23.36 -26.49
N LEU A 27 6.68 -23.06 -26.10
CA LEU A 27 5.56 -22.88 -27.03
C LEU A 27 5.79 -21.74 -28.04
N LEU A 28 6.37 -20.63 -27.61
CA LEU A 28 6.68 -19.50 -28.51
C LEU A 28 7.80 -19.84 -29.50
N VAL A 29 8.85 -20.50 -29.02
CA VAL A 29 9.98 -20.94 -29.85
C VAL A 29 9.54 -22.01 -30.86
N ASP A 30 8.77 -23.00 -30.41
CA ASP A 30 8.26 -24.09 -31.27
C ASP A 30 7.35 -23.55 -32.39
N ASN A 31 6.59 -22.47 -32.12
CA ASN A 31 5.75 -21.80 -33.11
C ASN A 31 6.50 -20.74 -33.95
N SER A 32 7.81 -20.60 -33.79
CA SER A 32 8.65 -19.59 -34.48
C SER A 32 8.18 -18.15 -34.29
N LEU A 33 7.48 -17.88 -33.18
CA LEU A 33 7.00 -16.55 -32.81
C LEU A 33 8.13 -15.82 -32.08
N LEU A 34 9.06 -15.26 -32.86
CA LEU A 34 10.23 -14.54 -32.36
C LEU A 34 9.92 -13.08 -31.98
N ASP A 35 8.83 -12.54 -32.51
CA ASP A 35 8.34 -11.20 -32.19
C ASP A 35 6.85 -11.29 -31.83
N VAL A 36 6.52 -10.93 -30.59
CA VAL A 36 5.21 -11.22 -29.98
C VAL A 36 4.75 -9.98 -29.22
N SER A 37 3.55 -9.51 -29.52
CA SER A 37 2.96 -8.40 -28.78
C SER A 37 2.65 -8.82 -27.33
N GLN A 38 2.57 -7.85 -26.42
CA GLN A 38 2.21 -8.14 -25.03
C GLN A 38 0.83 -8.83 -24.93
N ALA A 39 -0.13 -8.45 -25.78
CA ALA A 39 -1.46 -9.04 -25.78
C ALA A 39 -1.44 -10.52 -26.20
N ASP A 40 -0.62 -10.86 -27.20
CA ASP A 40 -0.47 -12.24 -27.68
C ASP A 40 0.25 -13.11 -26.66
N LEU A 41 1.25 -12.56 -25.96
CA LEU A 41 1.94 -13.24 -24.87
C LEU A 41 0.98 -13.56 -23.71
N GLU A 42 0.16 -12.59 -23.31
CA GLU A 42 -0.84 -12.76 -22.26
C GLU A 42 -1.91 -13.78 -22.65
N ALA A 43 -2.41 -13.74 -23.89
CA ALA A 43 -3.38 -14.70 -24.38
C ALA A 43 -2.85 -16.14 -24.34
N ASN A 44 -1.58 -16.35 -24.72
CA ASN A 44 -0.94 -17.66 -24.66
C ASN A 44 -0.69 -18.10 -23.21
N LEU A 45 -0.32 -17.19 -22.32
CA LEU A 45 -0.16 -17.46 -20.89
C LEU A 45 -1.48 -17.92 -20.26
N PHE A 46 -2.60 -17.23 -20.53
CA PHE A 46 -3.90 -17.62 -19.99
C PHE A 46 -4.37 -18.98 -20.49
N LYS A 47 -4.20 -19.27 -21.79
CA LYS A 47 -4.49 -20.61 -22.34
C LYS A 47 -3.68 -21.71 -21.66
N LEU A 48 -2.41 -21.43 -21.32
CA LEU A 48 -1.53 -22.39 -20.66
C LEU A 48 -1.90 -22.60 -19.18
N MET A 49 -2.36 -21.54 -18.52
CA MET A 49 -2.89 -21.59 -17.15
C MET A 49 -4.21 -22.37 -17.08
N GLU A 50 -5.15 -22.14 -18.00
CA GLU A 50 -6.41 -22.90 -18.08
C GLU A 50 -6.16 -24.39 -18.28
N ARG A 51 -5.25 -24.77 -19.19
CA ARG A 51 -4.88 -26.18 -19.43
C ARG A 51 -4.31 -26.88 -18.21
N ARG A 52 -3.70 -26.15 -17.28
CA ARG A 52 -3.15 -26.68 -16.03
C ARG A 52 -4.14 -26.69 -14.87
N GLY A 53 -5.40 -26.30 -15.11
CA GLY A 53 -6.46 -26.29 -14.10
C GLY A 53 -6.43 -25.05 -13.18
N PHE A 54 -5.70 -23.99 -13.55
CA PHE A 54 -5.83 -22.72 -12.85
C PHE A 54 -7.15 -22.06 -13.24
N GLY A 55 -8.07 -21.95 -12.28
CA GLY A 55 -9.40 -21.39 -12.53
C GLY A 55 -9.40 -19.90 -12.88
N GLU A 56 -10.54 -19.45 -13.42
CA GLU A 56 -10.88 -18.05 -13.78
C GLU A 56 -10.46 -17.00 -12.73
N GLU A 57 -10.49 -17.37 -11.44
CA GLU A 57 -10.09 -16.50 -10.32
C GLU A 57 -8.64 -16.01 -10.44
N TYR A 58 -7.74 -16.83 -10.97
CA TYR A 58 -6.34 -16.43 -11.22
C TYR A 58 -6.21 -15.46 -12.39
N ILE A 59 -6.97 -15.67 -13.46
CA ILE A 59 -7.03 -14.78 -14.62
C ILE A 59 -7.59 -13.42 -14.20
N LYS A 60 -8.64 -13.42 -13.36
CA LYS A 60 -9.23 -12.21 -12.78
C LYS A 60 -8.22 -11.44 -11.94
N ARG A 61 -7.45 -12.13 -11.08
CA ARG A 61 -6.35 -11.53 -10.30
C ARG A 61 -5.27 -10.97 -11.21
N TYR A 62 -4.82 -11.70 -12.22
CA TYR A 62 -3.86 -11.20 -13.22
C TYR A 62 -4.36 -9.89 -13.83
N LYS A 63 -5.57 -9.89 -14.40
CA LYS A 63 -6.13 -8.73 -15.08
C LYS A 63 -6.26 -7.54 -14.13
N MET A 64 -6.65 -7.77 -12.88
CA MET A 64 -6.73 -6.73 -11.86
C MET A 64 -5.35 -6.14 -11.56
N ILE A 65 -4.34 -6.98 -11.33
CA ILE A 65 -2.97 -6.55 -11.02
C ILE A 65 -2.34 -5.83 -12.23
N THR A 66 -2.47 -6.38 -13.43
CA THR A 66 -1.95 -5.81 -14.66
C THR A 66 -2.60 -4.46 -14.95
N ARG A 67 -3.93 -4.32 -14.82
CA ARG A 67 -4.61 -3.02 -14.91
C ARG A 67 -4.14 -2.06 -13.84
N PHE A 68 -3.98 -2.52 -12.61
CA PHE A 68 -3.49 -1.70 -11.50
C PHE A 68 -2.10 -1.10 -11.80
N TYR A 69 -1.18 -1.91 -12.32
CA TYR A 69 0.16 -1.45 -12.72
C TYR A 69 0.14 -0.56 -13.97
N HIS A 70 -0.72 -0.85 -14.94
CA HIS A 70 -0.81 -0.07 -16.19
C HIS A 70 -1.44 1.31 -15.97
N GLN A 71 -2.43 1.41 -15.08
CA GLN A 71 -3.22 2.62 -14.89
C GLN A 71 -2.57 3.65 -13.96
N ARG A 72 -1.32 3.43 -13.49
CA ARG A 72 -0.62 4.29 -12.52
C ARG A 72 -1.52 4.69 -11.34
N VAL A 73 -2.41 3.79 -10.91
CA VAL A 73 -3.34 4.07 -9.82
C VAL A 73 -2.54 4.03 -8.52
N PRO A 74 -2.50 5.12 -7.73
CA PRO A 74 -1.75 5.14 -6.48
C PRO A 74 -2.37 4.16 -5.47
N LEU A 75 -1.58 3.18 -4.99
CA LEU A 75 -2.00 2.32 -3.88
C LEU A 75 -1.88 3.11 -2.57
N VAL A 76 -3.00 3.38 -1.89
CA VAL A 76 -2.98 3.99 -0.55
C VAL A 76 -3.34 2.91 0.47
N ILE A 77 -2.42 2.62 1.38
CA ILE A 77 -2.65 1.67 2.49
C ILE A 77 -2.71 2.46 3.79
N LEU A 78 -3.86 2.42 4.46
CA LEU A 78 -4.06 3.10 5.73
C LEU A 78 -3.92 2.08 6.88
N VAL A 79 -2.95 2.31 7.76
CA VAL A 79 -2.71 1.48 8.95
C VAL A 79 -3.12 2.28 10.18
N CYS A 80 -4.23 1.88 10.79
CA CYS A 80 -4.90 2.62 11.85
C CYS A 80 -4.95 1.83 13.16
N GLY A 81 -4.80 2.51 14.31
CA GLY A 81 -5.07 1.91 15.62
C GLY A 81 -4.44 2.64 16.80
N THR A 82 -4.62 2.10 18.01
CA THR A 82 -4.15 2.67 19.27
C THR A 82 -2.63 2.60 19.43
N ALA A 83 -2.05 3.39 20.35
CA ALA A 83 -0.62 3.34 20.65
C ALA A 83 -0.14 1.92 21.02
N CYS A 84 1.13 1.61 20.72
CA CYS A 84 1.82 0.37 21.13
C CYS A 84 1.27 -0.98 20.61
N VAL A 85 0.28 -1.03 19.69
CA VAL A 85 -0.21 -2.31 19.10
C VAL A 85 0.69 -2.89 18.00
N GLY A 86 1.87 -2.31 17.76
CA GLY A 86 2.81 -2.76 16.72
C GLY A 86 2.45 -2.30 15.30
N LYS A 87 1.68 -1.23 15.14
CA LYS A 87 1.30 -0.66 13.82
C LYS A 87 2.51 -0.36 12.94
N SER A 88 3.52 0.30 13.50
CA SER A 88 4.73 0.66 12.77
C SER A 88 5.55 -0.58 12.38
N THR A 89 5.51 -1.64 13.19
CA THR A 89 6.10 -2.94 12.84
C THR A 89 5.39 -3.56 11.64
N ILE A 90 4.06 -3.61 11.66
CA ILE A 90 3.26 -4.16 10.55
C ILE A 90 3.43 -3.31 9.29
N ALA A 91 3.36 -1.98 9.40
CA ALA A 91 3.54 -1.07 8.29
C ALA A 91 4.94 -1.19 7.67
N THR A 92 5.99 -1.29 8.49
CA THR A 92 7.36 -1.48 8.01
C THR A 92 7.55 -2.84 7.35
N GLN A 93 7.04 -3.92 7.97
CA GLN A 93 7.10 -5.26 7.36
C GLN A 93 6.32 -5.32 6.04
N LEU A 94 5.16 -4.65 5.99
CA LEU A 94 4.34 -4.55 4.78
C LEU A 94 5.05 -3.73 3.70
N ALA A 95 5.69 -2.61 4.06
CA ALA A 95 6.48 -1.78 3.17
C ALA A 95 7.63 -2.57 2.54
N GLN A 96 8.36 -3.33 3.36
CA GLN A 96 9.46 -4.19 2.92
C GLN A 96 8.96 -5.29 1.98
N ARG A 97 7.88 -5.99 2.35
CA ARG A 97 7.31 -7.06 1.52
C ARG A 97 6.80 -6.52 0.19
N LEU A 98 5.97 -5.48 0.21
CA LEU A 98 5.38 -4.91 -1.01
C LEU A 98 6.34 -4.00 -1.79
N ASN A 99 7.59 -3.84 -1.33
CA ASN A 99 8.61 -2.94 -1.90
C ASN A 99 8.07 -1.50 -2.08
N LEU A 100 7.42 -0.99 -1.03
CA LEU A 100 6.81 0.35 -1.00
C LEU A 100 7.79 1.32 -0.33
N PRO A 101 8.37 2.28 -1.07
CA PRO A 101 9.38 3.18 -0.52
C PRO A 101 8.80 4.29 0.37
N ASN A 102 7.49 4.55 0.30
CA ASN A 102 6.86 5.69 0.96
C ASN A 102 5.99 5.22 2.13
N VAL A 103 6.53 5.27 3.34
CA VAL A 103 5.78 5.12 4.59
C VAL A 103 5.70 6.48 5.26
N LEU A 104 4.48 6.98 5.44
CA LEU A 104 4.18 8.22 6.12
C LEU A 104 3.69 7.91 7.54
N GLN A 105 4.45 8.38 8.52
CA GLN A 105 4.12 8.21 9.93
C GLN A 105 3.54 9.51 10.48
N THR A 106 2.25 9.48 10.82
CA THR A 106 1.54 10.65 11.36
C THR A 106 2.15 11.13 12.68
N GLU A 107 2.66 10.23 13.50
CA GLU A 107 3.31 10.53 14.79
C GLU A 107 4.57 11.40 14.62
N MET A 108 5.35 11.17 13.57
CA MET A 108 6.53 12.00 13.29
C MET A 108 6.13 13.43 12.92
N VAL A 109 5.10 13.58 12.08
CA VAL A 109 4.56 14.90 11.71
C VAL A 109 3.95 15.60 12.91
N TYR A 110 3.27 14.85 13.78
CA TYR A 110 2.71 15.35 15.02
C TYR A 110 3.79 15.95 15.94
N GLU A 111 4.87 15.21 16.19
CA GLU A 111 5.97 15.68 17.04
C GLU A 111 6.71 16.88 16.45
N LEU A 112 6.93 16.89 15.12
CA LEU A 112 7.55 18.03 14.44
C LEU A 112 6.70 19.30 14.54
N LEU A 113 5.38 19.20 14.35
CA LEU A 113 4.46 20.33 14.44
C LEU A 113 4.23 20.80 15.89
N ARG A 114 4.52 19.95 16.89
CA ARG A 114 4.43 20.29 18.31
C ARG A 114 5.70 20.97 18.85
N THR A 115 6.86 20.62 18.31
CA THR A 115 8.17 21.13 18.77
C THR A 115 8.65 22.38 18.04
N SER A 116 7.93 22.84 17.01
CA SER A 116 8.28 24.06 16.28
C SER A 116 8.04 25.32 17.11
N THR A 117 8.81 26.38 16.84
CA THR A 117 8.81 27.63 17.61
C THR A 117 7.50 28.41 17.53
N ASP A 118 6.71 28.17 16.48
CA ASP A 118 5.34 28.66 16.28
C ASP A 118 4.41 27.45 16.07
N ALA A 119 4.40 26.54 17.06
CA ALA A 119 3.70 25.27 16.97
C ALA A 119 2.18 25.48 16.86
N PRO A 120 1.52 25.01 15.77
CA PRO A 120 0.07 25.04 15.67
C PRO A 120 -0.61 24.05 16.63
N LEU A 121 0.16 23.15 17.26
CA LEU A 121 -0.29 22.15 18.23
C LEU A 121 0.12 22.56 19.64
N THR A 122 -0.73 22.29 20.62
CA THR A 122 -0.45 22.59 22.03
C THR A 122 0.57 21.59 22.60
N SER A 123 1.38 22.03 23.59
CA SER A 123 2.53 21.26 24.10
C SER A 123 2.17 19.95 24.83
N PRO A 124 1.18 19.85 25.74
CA PRO A 124 0.72 18.54 26.22
C PRO A 124 -0.07 17.86 25.09
N PRO A 125 0.10 16.58 24.79
CA PRO A 125 -0.70 15.91 23.78
C PRO A 125 -2.18 15.80 24.20
N VAL A 126 -3.10 15.64 23.24
CA VAL A 126 -4.56 15.60 23.52
C VAL A 126 -4.93 14.57 24.58
N TRP A 127 -4.30 13.39 24.60
CA TRP A 127 -4.58 12.36 25.60
C TRP A 127 -4.03 12.65 27.01
N ALA A 128 -3.22 13.69 27.18
CA ALA A 128 -2.68 14.12 28.49
C ALA A 128 -3.31 15.44 28.98
N ARG A 129 -4.36 15.92 28.31
CA ARG A 129 -5.10 17.13 28.69
C ARG A 129 -6.40 16.75 29.40
N ASP A 130 -6.77 17.57 30.38
CA ASP A 130 -8.08 17.48 31.02
C ASP A 130 -9.13 18.16 30.15
N PHE A 131 -10.23 17.45 29.88
CA PHE A 131 -11.39 17.97 29.15
C PHE A 131 -12.64 17.85 30.00
N SER A 132 -13.45 18.90 29.94
CA SER A 132 -14.70 19.01 30.72
C SER A 132 -15.79 18.07 30.18
N SER A 133 -15.70 17.75 28.89
CA SER A 133 -16.69 16.93 28.19
C SER A 133 -16.07 16.12 27.05
N SER A 134 -16.78 15.05 26.69
CA SER A 134 -16.52 14.24 25.51
C SER A 134 -16.51 15.03 24.20
N GLU A 135 -17.41 16.01 24.07
CA GLU A 135 -17.52 16.83 22.86
C GLU A 135 -16.31 17.75 22.69
N GLU A 136 -15.79 18.30 23.79
CA GLU A 136 -14.60 19.13 23.81
C GLU A 136 -13.36 18.34 23.38
N LEU A 137 -13.18 17.12 23.92
CA LEU A 137 -12.12 16.19 23.53
C LEU A 137 -12.19 15.85 22.03
N ILE A 138 -13.38 15.49 21.52
CA ILE A 138 -13.58 15.13 20.10
C ILE A 138 -13.28 16.34 19.21
N THR A 139 -13.72 17.54 19.61
CA THR A 139 -13.50 18.77 18.85
C THR A 139 -12.02 19.09 18.75
N GLU A 140 -11.29 19.02 19.87
CA GLU A 140 -9.86 19.30 19.89
C GLU A 140 -9.05 18.23 19.17
N PHE A 141 -9.41 16.95 19.33
CA PHE A 141 -8.83 15.85 18.55
C PHE A 141 -9.02 16.06 17.05
N CYS A 142 -10.23 16.44 16.60
CA CYS A 142 -10.51 16.75 15.20
C CYS A 142 -9.71 17.97 14.70
N ARG A 143 -9.51 18.98 15.55
CA ARG A 143 -8.71 20.16 15.25
C ARG A 143 -7.25 19.78 14.97
N GLU A 144 -6.63 19.01 15.86
CA GLU A 144 -5.25 18.54 15.69
C GLU A 144 -5.12 17.62 14.46
N CYS A 145 -6.07 16.70 14.25
CA CYS A 145 -6.12 15.87 13.05
C CYS A 145 -6.12 16.69 11.75
N ARG A 146 -6.86 17.81 11.70
CA ARG A 146 -6.85 18.71 10.53
C ARG A 146 -5.50 19.38 10.32
N ILE A 147 -4.82 19.77 11.38
CA ILE A 147 -3.50 20.41 11.32
C ILE A 147 -2.47 19.42 10.77
N ILE A 148 -2.44 18.22 11.34
CA ILE A 148 -1.61 17.10 10.86
C ILE A 148 -1.92 16.81 9.38
N TRP A 149 -3.21 16.73 9.02
CA TRP A 149 -3.60 16.46 7.64
C TRP A 149 -3.09 17.52 6.68
N LYS A 150 -3.06 18.80 7.07
CA LYS A 150 -2.49 19.86 6.22
C LYS A 150 -0.99 19.65 6.00
N GLY A 151 -0.25 19.19 7.01
CA GLY A 151 1.15 18.82 6.88
C GLY A 151 1.36 17.63 5.92
N LEU A 152 0.49 16.62 6.01
CA LEU A 152 0.62 15.39 5.21
C LEU A 152 0.04 15.50 3.79
N ALA A 153 -0.89 16.42 3.56
CA ALA A 153 -1.61 16.52 2.29
C ALA A 153 -0.70 16.83 1.10
N GLY A 154 0.44 17.49 1.32
CA GLY A 154 1.45 17.72 0.29
C GLY A 154 2.03 16.40 -0.24
N ASP A 155 2.47 15.53 0.65
CA ASP A 155 3.07 14.24 0.32
C ASP A 155 2.04 13.29 -0.28
N LEU A 156 0.81 13.27 0.26
CA LEU A 156 -0.28 12.48 -0.32
C LEU A 156 -0.60 12.93 -1.75
N ARG A 157 -0.78 14.24 -1.99
CA ARG A 157 -1.03 14.75 -3.35
C ARG A 157 0.09 14.42 -4.31
N LYS A 158 1.35 14.51 -3.85
CA LYS A 158 2.53 14.17 -4.66
C LYS A 158 2.55 12.68 -4.99
N ALA A 159 2.31 11.81 -4.02
CA ALA A 159 2.23 10.37 -4.24
C ALA A 159 1.08 9.99 -5.20
N MET A 160 -0.08 10.64 -5.05
CA MET A 160 -1.21 10.46 -5.96
C MET A 160 -0.90 10.91 -7.39
N LYS A 161 -0.22 12.06 -7.56
CA LYS A 161 0.18 12.57 -8.88
C LYS A 161 1.24 11.69 -9.54
N ASP A 162 2.21 11.21 -8.76
CA ASP A 162 3.28 10.36 -9.27
C ASP A 162 2.80 8.90 -9.50
N GLY A 163 1.58 8.55 -9.08
CA GLY A 163 1.08 7.17 -9.07
C GLY A 163 1.88 6.26 -8.15
N LYS A 164 2.58 6.84 -7.16
CA LYS A 164 3.43 6.09 -6.24
C LYS A 164 2.59 5.52 -5.11
N PRO A 165 2.82 4.26 -4.75
CA PRO A 165 2.15 3.66 -3.61
C PRO A 165 2.63 4.33 -2.31
N ILE A 166 1.74 4.43 -1.32
CA ILE A 166 1.99 5.08 -0.05
C ILE A 166 1.29 4.35 1.10
N ILE A 167 2.01 4.15 2.20
CA ILE A 167 1.45 3.66 3.45
C ILE A 167 1.30 4.87 4.38
N ILE A 168 0.14 5.01 5.02
CA ILE A 168 -0.12 6.07 6.00
C ILE A 168 -0.45 5.40 7.33
N GLU A 169 0.37 5.65 8.35
CA GLU A 169 0.09 5.23 9.72
C GLU A 169 -0.70 6.31 10.44
N VAL A 170 -1.82 5.95 11.07
CA VAL A 170 -2.65 6.87 11.85
C VAL A 170 -2.86 6.32 13.25
N LEU A 171 -2.64 7.19 14.24
CA LEU A 171 -3.02 6.93 15.61
C LEU A 171 -4.52 7.17 15.76
N ILE A 172 -5.27 6.12 16.10
CA ILE A 172 -6.67 6.26 16.53
C ILE A 172 -6.63 6.19 18.04
N THR A 173 -6.49 7.33 18.72
CA THR A 173 -6.70 7.34 20.17
C THR A 173 -7.25 8.69 20.62
N PRO A 174 -8.57 8.81 20.77
CA PRO A 174 -9.21 9.67 21.74
C PRO A 174 -9.42 8.82 23.00
N ASN A 175 -8.47 8.84 23.94
CA ASN A 175 -8.60 7.95 25.11
C ASN A 175 -9.62 8.51 26.11
N TYR A 176 -10.70 7.75 26.32
CA TYR A 176 -11.34 7.60 27.63
C TYR A 176 -10.73 6.34 28.27
N ALA A 177 -9.61 6.47 28.97
CA ALA A 177 -9.08 5.48 29.93
C ALA A 177 -7.65 5.90 30.36
N LEU A 178 -7.54 6.56 31.52
CA LEU A 178 -7.31 5.90 32.80
C LEU A 178 -8.14 6.62 33.87
#